data_AF-A0A0R2ZAW7-F1
#
_entry.id   AF-A0A0R2ZAW7-F1
#
_cell.length_a   1.000
_cell.length_b   1.000
_cell.length_c   1.000
_cell.angle_alpha   90.00
_cell.angle_beta   90.00
_cell.angle_gamma   90.00
#
_symmetry.space_group_name_H-M   'P 1'
#
loop_
_entity.id
_entity.type
_entity.pdbx_description
1 polymer ?
#
loop_
_entity_poly.entity_id
_entity_poly.type
_entity_poly.pdbx_seq_one_letter_code
_entity_poly.pdbx_strand_id
1 'polypeptide(L)'
;MEDRVTYGEIRAWFLGSYYSYCKIKLSHQSSWAEGESEVGYAYGELENSFELPIEKLMLEVIALILSAGRSPEKVKKYHLDTISKLLEEIEISSTLEDLPFDEVVELKNDLRLLGVC
;
A
#
# COMPACT_ATOMS: atom_id res chain seq x y z
N MET A 1 -16.21 -2.09 -17.44
CA MET A 1 -15.48 -1.72 -16.23
C MET A 1 -14.66 -2.94 -15.90
N GLU A 2 -13.36 -2.91 -16.16
CA GLU A 2 -12.49 -4.03 -15.80
C GLU A 2 -12.62 -4.27 -14.30
N ASP A 3 -12.69 -5.54 -13.89
CA ASP A 3 -12.75 -6.01 -12.50
C ASP A 3 -11.43 -5.68 -11.78
N ARG A 4 -11.18 -4.39 -11.54
CA ARG A 4 -10.06 -3.95 -10.71
C ARG A 4 -10.47 -3.89 -9.26
N VAL A 5 -9.52 -4.09 -8.37
CA VAL A 5 -9.68 -3.88 -6.94
C VAL A 5 -9.53 -2.39 -6.65
N THR A 6 -10.48 -1.82 -5.92
CA THR A 6 -10.43 -0.41 -5.54
C THR A 6 -9.42 -0.15 -4.41
N TYR A 7 -8.97 1.09 -4.28
CA TYR A 7 -8.07 1.58 -3.24
C TYR A 7 -8.63 1.29 -1.84
N GLY A 8 -9.93 1.49 -1.67
CA GLY A 8 -10.64 1.17 -0.42
C GLY A 8 -10.63 -0.33 -0.11
N GLU A 9 -10.81 -1.18 -1.11
CA GLU A 9 -10.74 -2.64 -0.94
C GLU A 9 -9.32 -3.11 -0.62
N ILE A 10 -8.30 -2.64 -1.35
CA ILE A 10 -6.89 -2.95 -1.06
C ILE A 10 -6.55 -2.52 0.38
N ARG A 11 -6.98 -1.32 0.79
CA ARG A 11 -6.77 -0.83 2.17
C ARG A 11 -7.47 -1.71 3.20
N ALA A 12 -8.69 -2.14 2.93
CA ALA A 12 -9.43 -3.03 3.82
C ALA A 12 -8.75 -4.40 3.96
N TRP A 13 -8.26 -4.98 2.86
CA TRP A 13 -7.52 -6.24 2.87
C TRP A 13 -6.20 -6.10 3.63
N PHE A 14 -5.46 -5.03 3.38
CA PHE A 14 -4.21 -4.73 4.09
C PHE A 14 -4.44 -4.63 5.60
N LEU A 15 -5.45 -3.86 6.04
CA LEU A 15 -5.80 -3.73 7.45
C LEU A 15 -6.29 -5.07 8.05
N GLY A 16 -6.95 -5.91 7.25
CA GLY A 16 -7.32 -7.27 7.63
C GLY A 16 -6.10 -8.14 7.96
N SER A 17 -5.10 -8.15 7.09
CA SER A 17 -3.84 -8.86 7.31
C SER A 17 -3.04 -8.29 8.48
N TYR A 18 -2.95 -6.96 8.57
CA TYR A 18 -2.34 -6.21 9.68
C TYR A 18 -2.94 -6.66 11.01
N TYR A 19 -4.27 -6.59 11.13
CA TYR A 19 -5.00 -6.93 12.36
C TYR A 19 -4.85 -8.41 12.70
N SER A 20 -4.91 -9.28 11.69
CA SER A 20 -4.75 -10.74 11.86
C SER A 20 -3.37 -11.09 12.40
N TYR A 21 -2.31 -10.42 11.92
CA TYR A 21 -0.97 -10.66 12.42
C TYR A 21 -0.82 -10.26 13.89
N CYS A 22 -1.34 -9.10 14.27
CA CYS A 22 -1.37 -8.68 15.67
C CYS A 22 -2.06 -9.72 16.56
N LYS A 23 -3.18 -10.30 16.10
CA LYS A 23 -3.86 -11.38 16.83
C LYS A 23 -2.99 -12.63 16.97
N ILE A 24 -2.28 -13.03 15.91
CA ILE A 24 -1.37 -14.19 15.94
C ILE A 24 -0.23 -13.97 16.96
N LYS A 25 0.38 -12.77 16.97
CA LYS A 25 1.42 -12.43 17.95
C LYS A 25 0.91 -12.54 19.38
N LEU A 26 -0.30 -12.04 19.65
CA LEU A 26 -0.94 -12.12 20.96
C LEU A 26 -1.31 -13.54 21.35
N SER A 27 -1.90 -14.33 20.43
CA SER A 27 -2.31 -15.71 20.73
C SER A 27 -1.12 -16.61 21.02
N HIS A 28 0.01 -16.38 20.35
CA HIS A 28 1.24 -17.14 20.55
C HIS A 28 2.17 -16.53 21.61
N GLN A 29 1.78 -15.41 22.24
CA GLN A 29 2.61 -14.66 23.20
C GLN A 29 4.05 -14.40 22.68
N SER A 30 4.17 -14.16 21.37
CA SER A 30 5.46 -14.03 20.70
C SER A 30 5.94 -12.58 20.67
N SER A 31 7.22 -12.35 20.98
CA SER A 31 7.86 -11.05 20.82
C SER A 31 8.08 -10.71 19.34
N TRP A 32 8.13 -9.42 19.01
CA TRP A 32 8.55 -8.95 17.68
C TRP A 32 10.05 -9.19 17.49
N ALA A 33 10.43 -9.78 16.36
CA ALA A 33 11.81 -9.88 15.92
C ALA A 33 12.30 -8.54 15.36
N GLU A 34 13.62 -8.36 15.29
CA GLU A 34 14.20 -7.15 14.71
C GLU A 34 13.79 -7.01 13.23
N GLY A 35 13.19 -5.87 12.90
CA GLY A 35 12.67 -5.58 11.55
C GLY A 35 11.33 -6.24 11.21
N GLU A 36 10.77 -7.05 12.12
CA GLU A 36 9.40 -7.55 11.99
C GLU A 36 8.41 -6.40 12.24
N SER A 37 7.40 -6.30 11.38
CA SER A 37 6.30 -5.36 11.58
C SER A 37 5.03 -5.92 10.97
N GLU A 38 3.90 -5.51 11.52
CA GLU A 38 2.59 -5.84 11.01
C GLU A 38 2.32 -5.25 9.62
N VAL A 39 2.94 -4.11 9.30
CA VAL A 39 2.90 -3.53 7.95
C VAL A 39 3.69 -4.39 6.98
N GLY A 40 4.89 -4.83 7.36
CA GLY A 40 5.71 -5.71 6.53
C GLY A 40 5.04 -7.05 6.28
N TYR A 41 4.37 -7.63 7.29
CA TYR A 41 3.57 -8.84 7.12
C TYR A 41 2.40 -8.61 6.15
N ALA A 42 1.58 -7.57 6.38
CA ALA A 42 0.41 -7.29 5.55
C ALA A 42 0.78 -7.01 4.08
N TYR A 43 1.89 -6.30 3.84
CA TYR A 43 2.42 -6.08 2.51
C TYR A 43 2.85 -7.40 1.85
N GLY A 44 3.60 -8.26 2.55
CA GLY A 44 4.06 -9.55 2.02
C GLY A 44 2.92 -10.50 1.64
N GLU A 45 1.78 -10.44 2.34
CA GLU A 45 0.59 -11.22 1.96
C GLU A 45 -0.07 -10.72 0.66
N LEU A 46 0.18 -9.47 0.25
CA LEU A 46 -0.53 -8.80 -0.84
C LEU A 46 0.34 -8.45 -2.06
N GLU A 47 1.68 -8.40 -1.92
CA GLU A 47 2.59 -7.87 -2.94
C GLU A 47 2.52 -8.57 -4.31
N ASN A 48 2.08 -9.83 -4.36
CA ASN A 48 1.91 -10.61 -5.59
C ASN A 48 0.43 -10.86 -5.96
N SER A 49 -0.50 -10.12 -5.36
CA SER A 49 -1.95 -10.33 -5.54
C SER A 49 -2.58 -9.44 -6.62
N PHE A 50 -1.81 -8.51 -7.20
CA PHE A 50 -2.32 -7.52 -8.14
C PHE A 50 -1.55 -7.55 -9.46
N GLU A 51 -2.26 -7.45 -10.58
CA GLU A 51 -1.65 -7.46 -11.91
C GLU A 51 -1.58 -6.05 -12.51
N LEU A 52 -2.59 -5.21 -12.27
CA LEU A 52 -2.68 -3.88 -12.86
C LEU A 52 -1.70 -2.90 -12.18
N PRO A 53 -0.98 -2.06 -12.95
CA PRO A 53 -0.04 -1.08 -12.39
C PRO A 53 -0.68 -0.13 -11.35
N ILE A 54 -1.93 0.28 -11.56
CA ILE A 54 -2.65 1.16 -10.64
C ILE A 54 -2.95 0.50 -9.29
N GLU A 55 -3.24 -0.80 -9.27
CA GLU A 55 -3.46 -1.57 -8.03
C GLU A 55 -2.16 -1.77 -7.26
N LYS A 56 -1.05 -2.04 -7.99
CA LYS A 56 0.29 -2.08 -7.40
C LYS A 56 0.65 -0.74 -6.78
N LEU A 57 0.40 0.37 -7.49
CA LEU A 57 0.64 1.72 -6.98
C LEU A 57 -0.14 1.99 -5.69
N MET A 58 -1.42 1.62 -5.69
CA MET A 58 -2.29 1.72 -4.52
C MET A 58 -1.74 0.95 -3.30
N LEU A 59 -1.27 -0.28 -3.51
CA LEU A 59 -0.66 -1.08 -2.45
C LEU A 59 0.59 -0.41 -1.87
N GLU A 60 1.50 0.08 -2.73
CA GLU A 60 2.72 0.77 -2.29
C GLU A 60 2.41 2.02 -1.45
N VAL A 61 1.42 2.81 -1.88
CA VAL A 61 0.96 4.00 -1.15
C VAL A 61 0.39 3.60 0.21
N ILE A 62 -0.48 2.59 0.27
CA ILE A 62 -1.06 2.11 1.54
C ILE A 62 0.03 1.63 2.50
N ALA A 63 1.03 0.90 2.01
CA ALA A 63 2.14 0.42 2.84
C ALA A 63 2.89 1.58 3.51
N LEU A 64 3.15 2.67 2.78
CA LEU A 64 3.81 3.85 3.33
C LEU A 64 2.92 4.67 4.27
N ILE A 65 1.65 4.87 3.90
CA ILE A 65 0.68 5.59 4.75
C ILE A 65 0.50 4.87 6.08
N LEU A 66 0.29 3.55 6.06
CA LEU A 66 0.12 2.75 7.29
C LEU A 66 1.43 2.57 8.06
N SER A 67 2.59 2.64 7.40
CA SER A 67 3.88 2.74 8.08
C SER A 67 3.97 4.03 8.90
N ALA A 68 3.42 5.15 8.41
CA ALA A 68 3.47 6.46 9.06
C ALA A 68 4.89 6.86 9.51
N GLY A 69 5.91 6.51 8.72
CA GLY A 69 7.32 6.78 9.02
C GLY A 69 7.99 5.85 10.03
N ARG A 70 7.31 4.81 10.53
CA ARG A 70 7.86 3.81 11.46
C ARG A 70 8.77 2.78 10.78
N SER A 71 8.66 2.65 9.46
CA SER A 71 9.48 1.73 8.66
C SER A 71 10.94 2.19 8.61
N PRO A 72 11.92 1.28 8.59
CA PRO A 72 13.32 1.62 8.32
C PRO A 72 13.49 2.39 7.00
N GLU A 73 14.47 3.29 6.92
CA GLU A 73 14.69 4.13 5.72
C GLU A 73 14.87 3.31 4.43
N LYS A 74 15.51 2.14 4.51
CA LYS A 74 15.65 1.22 3.37
C LYS A 74 14.31 0.72 2.84
N VAL A 75 13.32 0.50 3.71
CA VAL A 75 11.98 0.02 3.36
C VAL A 75 11.18 1.18 2.76
N LYS A 76 11.24 2.35 3.41
CA LYS A 76 10.64 3.58 2.86
C LYS A 76 11.15 3.87 1.44
N LYS A 77 12.48 3.81 1.25
CA LYS A 77 13.11 4.03 -0.05
C LYS A 77 12.64 3.01 -1.08
N TYR A 78 12.56 1.72 -0.73
CA TYR A 78 12.06 0.69 -1.62
C TYR A 78 10.67 1.04 -2.17
N HIS A 79 9.71 1.34 -1.29
CA HIS A 79 8.35 1.67 -1.71
C HIS A 79 8.30 2.96 -2.55
N LEU A 80 9.04 4.01 -2.18
CA LEU A 80 9.11 5.25 -2.97
C LEU A 80 9.74 5.05 -4.35
N ASP A 81 10.79 4.23 -4.46
CA ASP A 81 11.42 3.88 -5.73
C ASP A 81 10.44 3.07 -6.61
N THR A 82 9.66 2.16 -6.02
CA THR A 82 8.61 1.38 -6.73
C THR A 82 7.47 2.28 -7.20
N ILE A 83 6.96 3.17 -6.33
CA ILE A 83 5.95 4.18 -6.70
C ILE A 83 6.45 5.00 -7.88
N SER A 84 7.69 5.49 -7.83
CA SER A 84 8.25 6.34 -8.90
C SER A 84 8.26 5.61 -10.25
N LYS A 85 8.64 4.31 -10.27
CA LYS A 85 8.61 3.49 -11.49
C LYS A 85 7.19 3.27 -11.99
N LEU A 86 6.24 2.95 -11.12
CA LEU A 86 4.84 2.75 -11.50
C LEU A 86 4.23 4.04 -12.08
N LEU A 87 4.61 5.21 -11.54
CA LEU A 87 4.20 6.50 -12.07
C LEU A 87 4.79 6.83 -13.44
N GLU A 88 5.97 6.29 -13.78
CA GLU A 88 6.54 6.40 -15.13
C GLU A 88 5.86 5.46 -16.12
N GLU A 89 5.40 4.29 -15.67
CA GLU A 89 4.70 3.29 -16.48
C GLU A 89 3.25 3.69 -16.79
N ILE A 90 2.62 4.41 -15.86
CA ILE A 90 1.21 4.81 -15.94
C ILE A 90 1.13 6.25 -16.45
N GLU A 91 0.32 6.49 -17.48
CA GLU A 91 -0.12 7.85 -17.78
C GLU A 91 -1.11 8.29 -16.70
N ILE A 92 -0.59 8.84 -15.61
CA ILE A 92 -1.37 9.03 -14.37
C ILE A 92 -2.58 9.94 -14.55
N SER A 93 -2.51 10.93 -15.44
CA SER A 93 -3.64 11.82 -15.72
C SER A 93 -4.82 11.06 -16.30
N SER A 94 -4.60 10.23 -17.33
CA SER A 94 -5.66 9.46 -17.97
C SER A 94 -6.15 8.33 -17.05
N THR A 95 -5.23 7.66 -16.35
CA THR A 95 -5.59 6.55 -15.44
C THR A 95 -6.44 7.01 -14.27
N LEU A 96 -6.20 8.21 -13.73
CA LEU A 96 -7.02 8.75 -12.64
C LEU A 96 -8.37 9.27 -13.12
N GLU A 97 -8.56 9.59 -14.40
CA GLU A 97 -9.87 10.01 -14.93
C GLU A 97 -10.87 8.85 -15.00
N ASP A 98 -10.37 7.62 -15.13
CA ASP A 98 -11.19 6.41 -15.18
C ASP A 98 -11.63 5.89 -13.79
N LEU A 99 -11.11 6.49 -12.72
CA LEU A 99 -11.43 6.10 -11.34
C LEU A 99 -12.62 6.90 -10.77
N PRO A 100 -13.41 6.31 -9.86
CA PRO A 100 -14.38 7.04 -9.05
C PRO A 100 -13.78 8.29 -8.38
N PHE A 101 -14.52 9.40 -8.40
CA PHE A 101 -14.02 10.70 -7.95
C PHE A 101 -13.52 10.70 -6.49
N ASP A 102 -14.25 10.04 -5.60
CA ASP A 102 -13.90 9.88 -4.18
C ASP A 102 -12.58 9.13 -4.00
N GLU A 103 -12.40 8.07 -4.78
CA GLU A 103 -11.17 7.30 -4.79
C GLU A 103 -9.97 8.10 -5.31
N VAL A 104 -10.15 8.86 -6.39
CA VAL A 104 -9.09 9.75 -6.93
C VAL A 104 -8.67 10.79 -5.90
N VAL A 105 -9.64 11.41 -5.22
CA VAL A 105 -9.37 12.43 -4.20
C VAL A 105 -8.55 11.82 -3.07
N GLU A 106 -8.92 10.63 -2.60
CA GLU A 106 -8.20 9.94 -1.54
C GLU A 106 -6.76 9.59 -1.95
N LEU A 107 -6.58 8.89 -3.08
CA LEU A 107 -5.26 8.48 -3.56
C LEU A 107 -4.34 9.68 -3.85
N LYS A 108 -4.86 10.76 -4.46
CA LYS A 108 -4.07 11.98 -4.71
C LYS A 108 -3.63 12.66 -3.42
N ASN A 109 -4.47 12.66 -2.39
CA ASN A 109 -4.10 13.24 -1.09
C ASN A 109 -2.97 12.44 -0.44
N ASP A 110 -3.03 11.10 -0.50
CA ASP A 110 -1.97 10.25 0.04
C ASP A 110 -0.66 10.39 -0.73
N LEU A 111 -0.69 10.41 -2.06
CA LEU A 111 0.50 10.68 -2.88
C LEU A 111 1.16 12.04 -2.56
N ARG A 112 0.36 13.07 -2.29
CA ARG A 112 0.86 14.39 -1.83
C ARG A 112 1.52 14.31 -0.46
N LEU A 113 0.92 13.58 0.49
CA LEU A 113 1.52 13.38 1.82
C LEU A 113 2.86 12.66 1.74
N LEU A 114 3.04 11.79 0.74
CA LEU A 114 4.29 11.08 0.47
C LEU A 114 5.31 11.92 -0.31
N GLY A 115 4.92 13.12 -0.78
CA GLY A 115 5.79 14.03 -1.54
C GLY A 115 6.06 13.60 -2.98
N VAL A 116 5.14 12.84 -3.57
CA VAL A 116 5.30 12.26 -4.92
C VAL A 116 4.46 13.00 -5.99
N CYS A 117 3.43 13.76 -5.59
CA CYS A 117 2.59 14.60 -6.46
C CYS A 117 2.16 15.89 -5.75
#